data_AF-A0A7V9CD78-F1
#
_entry.id   AF-A0A7V9CD78-F1
#
_cell.length_a   1.000
_cell.length_b   1.000
_cell.length_c   1.000
_cell.angle_alpha   90.00
_cell.angle_beta   90.00
_cell.angle_gamma   90.00
#
_symmetry.space_group_name_H-M   'P 1'
#
loop_
_entity.id
_entity.type
_entity.pdbx_description
1 polymer ?
#
loop_
_entity_poly.entity_id
_entity_poly.type
_entity_poly.pdbx_seq_one_letter_code
_entity_poly.pdbx_strand_id
1 'polypeptide(L)'
;MTDVYVYDAIRTPRGKGKASGSLHAVKPVDLVVGLIDETLARHAQIDPHDIDDLILGCVAPVGEQGANLAKTAGLKAGLADTTAGFQLNRFCASGLEAVNTAAQKVASGWEELFLAGGVESMSRVPMGSDGGPMVDDPETSAAIGFVPQGVGADLIATIEGWSREDVDSFAAESQRRAAHARREGYFDRSIVPVEDAAGNVLLAQDEFIREGTTIATLSALKPSFVGLDAFDAIALGRYPDVSAIEHVHHAGNSSGIVDGASLVIVGSEKAGARAGLSPRARILATAVSGAEPTIMLTGPGPASLKALE
;
A
#
# COMPACT_ATOMS: atom_id res chain seq x y z
N MET A 1 -25.32 -15.36 1.27
CA MET A 1 -24.13 -14.49 1.26
C MET A 1 -23.94 -14.06 -0.18
N THR A 2 -23.84 -12.77 -0.46
CA THR A 2 -23.70 -12.26 -1.83
C THR A 2 -22.29 -12.55 -2.33
N ASP A 3 -22.17 -13.14 -3.53
CA ASP A 3 -20.86 -13.29 -4.17
C ASP A 3 -20.29 -11.92 -4.54
N VAL A 4 -18.99 -11.74 -4.32
CA VAL A 4 -18.31 -10.45 -4.47
C VAL A 4 -17.24 -10.52 -5.54
N TYR A 5 -17.24 -9.54 -6.43
CA TYR A 5 -16.39 -9.52 -7.61
C TYR A 5 -15.53 -8.26 -7.69
N VAL A 6 -14.34 -8.42 -8.25
CA VAL A 6 -13.49 -7.33 -8.73
C VAL A 6 -13.79 -7.12 -10.21
N TYR A 7 -14.19 -5.92 -10.59
CA TYR A 7 -14.51 -5.55 -11.97
C TYR A 7 -13.38 -4.82 -12.68
N ASP A 8 -12.63 -3.98 -11.96
CA ASP A 8 -11.42 -3.38 -12.45
C ASP A 8 -10.43 -3.06 -11.32
N ALA A 9 -9.16 -2.91 -11.66
CA ALA A 9 -8.09 -2.56 -10.72
C ALA A 9 -6.99 -1.78 -11.44
N ILE A 10 -6.81 -0.53 -11.04
CA ILE A 10 -5.89 0.43 -11.62
C ILE A 10 -5.07 1.14 -10.54
N ARG A 11 -3.94 1.72 -10.93
CA ARG A 11 -3.07 2.50 -10.06
C ARG A 11 -2.32 3.56 -10.83
N THR A 12 -1.84 4.58 -10.14
CA THR A 12 -0.84 5.49 -10.69
C THR A 12 0.51 4.76 -10.82
N PRO A 13 1.45 5.22 -11.66
CA PRO A 13 2.85 4.89 -11.46
C PRO A 13 3.30 5.39 -10.07
N ARG A 14 4.35 4.78 -9.53
CA ARG A 14 4.96 5.19 -8.27
C ARG A 14 6.11 6.17 -8.52
N GLY A 15 5.94 7.40 -8.05
CA GLY A 15 6.99 8.42 -8.04
C GLY A 15 7.92 8.22 -6.86
N LYS A 16 9.19 8.62 -6.97
CA LYS A 16 10.13 8.62 -5.83
C LYS A 16 9.59 9.55 -4.74
N GLY A 17 9.55 9.06 -3.50
CA GLY A 17 9.07 9.80 -2.33
C GLY A 17 10.05 10.86 -1.83
N LYS A 18 10.55 11.72 -2.72
CA LYS A 18 11.48 12.82 -2.44
C LYS A 18 11.04 14.05 -3.22
N ALA A 19 11.53 15.23 -2.83
CA ALA A 19 11.27 16.48 -3.55
C ALA A 19 11.65 16.44 -5.04
N SER A 20 12.56 15.54 -5.43
CA SER A 20 12.99 15.32 -6.81
C SER A 20 12.19 14.26 -7.58
N GLY A 21 11.15 13.66 -6.99
CA GLY A 21 10.31 12.67 -7.64
C GLY A 21 9.24 13.33 -8.51
N SER A 22 8.86 12.70 -9.61
CA SER A 22 7.93 13.33 -10.58
C SER A 22 6.54 13.62 -10.01
N LEU A 23 6.10 12.86 -9.00
CA LEU A 23 4.80 13.06 -8.35
C LEU A 23 4.83 14.04 -7.17
N HIS A 24 5.99 14.57 -6.79
CA HIS A 24 6.09 15.49 -5.66
C HIS A 24 5.27 16.78 -5.88
N ALA A 25 5.08 17.21 -7.12
CA ALA A 25 4.27 18.38 -7.47
C ALA A 25 2.75 18.10 -7.49
N VAL A 26 2.33 16.84 -7.34
CA VAL A 26 0.93 16.42 -7.43
C VAL A 26 0.39 16.22 -6.03
N LYS A 27 -0.79 16.80 -5.74
CA LYS A 27 -1.44 16.62 -4.44
C LYS A 27 -2.01 15.19 -4.36
N PRO A 28 -2.00 14.53 -3.19
CA PRO A 28 -2.55 13.17 -3.04
C PRO A 28 -4.01 13.05 -3.48
N VAL A 29 -4.83 14.09 -3.23
CA VAL A 29 -6.22 14.12 -3.71
C VAL A 29 -6.32 14.04 -5.25
N ASP A 30 -5.39 14.65 -5.98
CA ASP A 30 -5.38 14.65 -7.45
C ASP A 30 -4.97 13.28 -8.01
N LEU A 31 -4.11 12.54 -7.30
CA LEU A 31 -3.78 11.16 -7.67
C LEU A 31 -5.02 10.26 -7.63
N VAL A 32 -5.89 10.45 -6.63
CA VAL A 32 -7.14 9.69 -6.52
C VAL A 32 -8.16 10.15 -7.56
N VAL A 33 -8.35 11.46 -7.73
CA VAL A 33 -9.29 12.02 -8.72
C VAL A 33 -8.96 11.51 -10.12
N GLY A 34 -7.69 11.53 -10.52
CA GLY A 34 -7.30 11.00 -11.83
C GLY A 34 -7.62 9.51 -12.03
N LEU A 35 -7.57 8.69 -10.96
CA LEU A 35 -8.00 7.29 -11.05
C LEU A 35 -9.52 7.15 -11.08
N ILE A 36 -10.28 8.02 -10.41
CA ILE A 36 -11.74 8.03 -10.51
C ILE A 36 -12.13 8.40 -11.95
N ASP A 37 -11.54 9.46 -12.51
CA ASP A 37 -11.80 9.92 -13.87
C ASP A 37 -11.50 8.82 -14.90
N GLU A 38 -10.34 8.16 -14.79
CA GLU A 38 -9.99 7.04 -15.67
C GLU A 38 -10.95 5.85 -15.50
N THR A 39 -11.38 5.56 -14.27
CA THR A 39 -12.35 4.49 -14.01
C THR A 39 -13.67 4.76 -14.72
N LEU A 40 -14.22 5.97 -14.56
CA LEU A 40 -15.47 6.36 -15.18
C LEU A 40 -15.34 6.47 -16.71
N ALA A 41 -14.18 6.90 -17.23
CA ALA A 41 -13.91 6.93 -18.66
C ALA A 41 -13.88 5.53 -19.28
N ARG A 42 -13.25 4.54 -18.62
CA ARG A 42 -13.24 3.13 -19.06
C ARG A 42 -14.60 2.47 -18.98
N HIS A 43 -15.41 2.88 -18.01
CA HIS A 43 -16.68 2.25 -17.66
C HIS A 43 -17.81 3.28 -17.68
N ALA A 44 -17.97 3.97 -18.81
CA ALA A 44 -18.94 5.06 -18.98
C ALA A 44 -20.42 4.67 -18.74
N GLN A 45 -20.69 3.37 -18.56
CA GLN A 45 -22.03 2.83 -18.29
C GLN A 45 -22.33 2.72 -16.79
N ILE A 46 -21.34 2.96 -15.93
CA ILE A 46 -21.56 3.13 -14.50
C ILE A 46 -22.35 4.43 -14.32
N ASP A 47 -23.55 4.35 -13.76
CA ASP A 47 -24.22 5.51 -13.19
C ASP A 47 -23.48 5.91 -11.92
N PRO A 48 -22.94 7.14 -11.78
CA PRO A 48 -22.30 7.58 -10.55
C PRO A 48 -23.19 7.45 -9.30
N HIS A 49 -24.52 7.45 -9.45
CA HIS A 49 -25.46 7.20 -8.36
C HIS A 49 -25.50 5.75 -7.89
N ASP A 50 -25.03 4.79 -8.69
CA ASP A 50 -24.92 3.38 -8.30
C ASP A 50 -23.70 3.12 -7.39
N ILE A 51 -22.77 4.08 -7.25
CA ILE A 51 -21.60 3.94 -6.37
C ILE A 51 -22.00 4.32 -4.94
N ASP A 52 -22.07 3.32 -4.07
CA ASP A 52 -22.50 3.49 -2.67
C ASP A 52 -21.44 4.22 -1.83
N ASP A 53 -20.16 3.84 -1.95
CA ASP A 53 -19.09 4.32 -1.09
C ASP A 53 -17.71 4.32 -1.79
N LEU A 54 -16.85 5.23 -1.36
CA LEU A 54 -15.43 5.29 -1.71
C LEU A 54 -14.59 5.06 -0.45
N ILE A 55 -13.86 3.94 -0.41
CA ILE A 55 -13.05 3.55 0.74
C ILE A 55 -11.57 3.68 0.39
N LEU A 56 -10.84 4.54 1.10
CA LEU A 56 -9.40 4.70 0.90
C LEU A 56 -8.59 4.36 2.15
N GLY A 57 -7.61 3.49 1.97
CA GLY A 57 -6.50 3.34 2.90
C GLY A 57 -5.53 4.53 2.81
N CYS A 58 -5.19 5.12 3.96
CA CYS A 58 -4.22 6.21 4.09
C CYS A 58 -3.55 6.11 5.47
N VAL A 59 -2.23 5.98 5.51
CA VAL A 59 -1.49 5.71 6.76
C VAL A 59 -1.19 6.98 7.53
N ALA A 60 -0.84 8.08 6.85
CA ALA A 60 -0.58 9.37 7.49
C ALA A 60 -1.68 10.39 7.15
N PRO A 61 -2.89 10.30 7.74
CA PRO A 61 -4.04 11.11 7.35
C PRO A 61 -4.05 12.50 7.98
N VAL A 62 -3.00 13.26 7.70
CA VAL A 62 -2.77 14.62 8.20
C VAL A 62 -2.45 15.56 7.03
N GLY A 63 -2.69 16.86 7.22
CA GLY A 63 -2.39 17.87 6.21
C GLY A 63 -3.12 17.59 4.89
N GLU A 64 -2.37 17.43 3.80
CA GLU A 64 -2.92 17.16 2.47
C GLU A 64 -3.65 15.82 2.34
N GLN A 65 -3.46 14.91 3.31
CA GLN A 65 -4.12 13.61 3.36
C GLN A 65 -5.18 13.52 4.48
N GLY A 66 -5.45 14.63 5.17
CA GLY A 66 -6.38 14.67 6.31
C GLY A 66 -7.85 14.89 5.92
N ALA A 67 -8.68 15.09 6.95
CA ALA A 67 -10.08 15.48 6.82
C ALA A 67 -10.92 14.58 5.88
N ASN A 68 -10.71 13.25 5.97
CA ASN A 68 -11.35 12.25 5.11
C ASN A 68 -11.09 12.50 3.61
N LEU A 69 -9.89 12.10 3.19
CA LEU A 69 -9.44 12.25 1.81
C LEU A 69 -10.35 11.53 0.80
N ALA A 70 -10.96 10.40 1.20
CA ALA A 70 -11.89 9.65 0.35
C ALA A 70 -13.12 10.48 -0.03
N LYS A 71 -13.83 11.06 0.95
CA LYS A 71 -14.99 11.92 0.65
C LYS A 71 -14.57 13.16 -0.14
N THR A 72 -13.42 13.75 0.18
CA THR A 72 -12.90 14.92 -0.54
C THR A 72 -12.60 14.61 -2.00
N ALA A 73 -11.96 13.46 -2.29
CA ALA A 73 -11.67 13.04 -3.65
C ALA A 73 -12.95 12.75 -4.45
N GLY A 74 -13.92 12.04 -3.86
CA GLY A 74 -15.20 11.75 -4.51
C GLY A 74 -15.97 13.02 -4.89
N LEU A 75 -16.08 13.99 -3.97
CA LEU A 75 -16.71 15.28 -4.25
C LEU A 75 -15.96 16.06 -5.34
N LYS A 76 -14.63 16.06 -5.29
CA LYS A 76 -13.81 16.77 -6.28
C LYS A 76 -13.89 16.15 -7.68
N ALA A 77 -13.98 14.83 -7.78
CA ALA A 77 -14.18 14.11 -9.03
C ALA A 77 -15.61 14.21 -9.58
N GLY A 78 -16.54 14.83 -8.84
CA GLY A 78 -17.93 14.95 -9.25
C GLY A 78 -18.72 13.64 -9.15
N LEU A 79 -18.33 12.73 -8.26
CA LEU A 79 -19.20 11.60 -7.87
C LEU A 79 -20.50 12.15 -7.27
N ALA A 80 -21.55 11.33 -7.29
CA ALA A 80 -22.85 11.72 -6.77
C ALA A 80 -22.78 12.20 -5.31
N ASP A 81 -23.62 13.18 -4.95
CA ASP A 81 -23.72 13.67 -3.57
C ASP A 81 -24.04 12.53 -2.57
N THR A 82 -24.77 11.52 -3.06
CA THR A 82 -25.14 10.29 -2.34
C THR A 82 -24.01 9.31 -2.14
N THR A 83 -22.94 9.38 -2.95
CA THR A 83 -21.77 8.52 -2.78
C THR A 83 -21.09 8.87 -1.47
N ALA A 84 -21.05 7.91 -0.55
CA ALA A 84 -20.36 8.06 0.71
C ALA A 84 -18.83 8.09 0.47
N GLY A 85 -18.09 8.30 1.55
CA GLY A 85 -16.65 8.15 1.48
C GLY A 85 -16.07 8.14 2.88
N PHE A 86 -15.17 7.20 3.14
CA PHE A 86 -14.41 7.21 4.38
C PHE A 86 -13.00 6.70 4.16
N GLN A 87 -12.15 7.08 5.10
CA GLN A 87 -10.75 6.76 5.10
C GLN A 87 -10.44 5.86 6.29
N LEU A 88 -9.56 4.87 6.11
CA LEU A 88 -9.12 3.96 7.15
C LEU A 88 -7.60 3.86 7.21
N ASN A 89 -7.10 3.46 8.37
CA ASN A 89 -5.69 3.20 8.61
C ASN A 89 -5.53 1.83 9.30
N ARG A 90 -4.93 0.87 8.60
CA ARG A 90 -4.40 -0.39 9.12
C ARG A 90 -2.91 -0.52 8.75
N PHE A 91 -2.16 0.58 8.91
CA PHE A 91 -0.76 0.69 8.52
C PHE A 91 -0.52 0.19 7.08
N CYS A 92 0.52 -0.60 6.84
CA CYS A 92 0.90 -1.12 5.52
C CYS A 92 -0.22 -1.86 4.79
N ALA A 93 -1.23 -2.39 5.51
CA ALA A 93 -2.32 -3.15 4.94
C ALA A 93 -3.53 -2.29 4.51
N SER A 94 -3.51 -0.97 4.74
CA SER A 94 -4.68 -0.08 4.57
C SER A 94 -5.33 -0.17 3.19
N GLY A 95 -4.56 -0.24 2.11
CA GLY A 95 -5.11 -0.36 0.76
C GLY A 95 -5.87 -1.68 0.54
N LEU A 96 -5.34 -2.80 1.05
CA LEU A 96 -6.02 -4.09 0.98
C LEU A 96 -7.20 -4.17 1.96
N GLU A 97 -7.09 -3.53 3.12
CA GLU A 97 -8.18 -3.44 4.09
C GLU A 97 -9.39 -2.69 3.53
N ALA A 98 -9.17 -1.64 2.72
CA ALA A 98 -10.25 -0.95 2.01
C ALA A 98 -10.99 -1.90 1.06
N VAL A 99 -10.27 -2.71 0.29
CA VAL A 99 -10.86 -3.73 -0.60
C VAL A 99 -11.59 -4.82 0.21
N ASN A 100 -11.00 -5.30 1.30
CA ASN A 100 -11.62 -6.29 2.18
C ASN A 100 -12.91 -5.75 2.81
N THR A 101 -12.90 -4.50 3.27
CA THR A 101 -14.07 -3.84 3.86
C THR A 101 -15.17 -3.67 2.83
N ALA A 102 -14.85 -3.17 1.62
CA ALA A 102 -15.79 -3.10 0.51
C ALA A 102 -16.40 -4.48 0.23
N ALA A 103 -15.57 -5.53 0.19
CA ALA A 103 -16.03 -6.88 -0.06
C ALA A 103 -16.99 -7.39 1.02
N GLN A 104 -16.69 -7.14 2.29
CA GLN A 104 -17.55 -7.52 3.42
C GLN A 104 -18.88 -6.77 3.39
N LYS A 105 -18.88 -5.48 3.05
CA LYS A 105 -20.11 -4.67 2.91
C LYS A 105 -20.98 -5.19 1.76
N VAL A 106 -20.40 -5.49 0.59
CA VAL A 106 -21.13 -6.14 -0.51
C VAL A 106 -21.67 -7.52 -0.11
N ALA A 107 -20.86 -8.35 0.56
CA ALA A 107 -21.26 -9.69 1.00
C ALA A 107 -22.42 -9.68 2.00
N SER A 108 -22.53 -8.61 2.79
CA SER A 108 -23.64 -8.37 3.74
C SER A 108 -24.97 -8.11 3.03
N GLY A 109 -24.94 -7.60 1.79
CA GLY A 109 -26.10 -7.26 0.97
C GLY A 109 -26.72 -5.90 1.29
N TRP A 110 -26.06 -5.06 2.09
CA TRP A 110 -26.54 -3.70 2.41
C TRP A 110 -26.15 -2.66 1.37
N GLU A 111 -25.01 -2.85 0.71
CA GLU A 111 -24.51 -2.05 -0.40
C GLU A 111 -24.08 -2.97 -1.54
N GLU A 112 -23.97 -2.46 -2.76
CA GLU A 112 -23.78 -3.30 -3.95
C GLU A 112 -22.56 -2.93 -4.80
N LEU A 113 -22.09 -1.68 -4.81
CA LEU A 113 -20.96 -1.24 -5.64
C LEU A 113 -20.06 -0.20 -4.94
N PHE A 114 -18.75 -0.45 -4.95
CA PHE A 114 -17.75 0.33 -4.25
C PHE A 114 -16.58 0.69 -5.17
N LEU A 115 -16.00 1.85 -4.90
CA LEU A 115 -14.63 2.17 -5.25
C LEU A 115 -13.77 1.98 -3.99
N ALA A 116 -12.74 1.14 -4.06
CA ALA A 116 -11.88 0.84 -2.91
C ALA A 116 -10.40 0.89 -3.29
N GLY A 117 -9.54 1.36 -2.40
CA GLY A 117 -8.10 1.37 -2.67
C GLY A 117 -7.32 2.16 -1.62
N GLY A 118 -6.40 2.99 -2.06
CA GLY A 118 -5.58 3.76 -1.14
C GLY A 118 -4.68 4.76 -1.84
N VAL A 119 -4.12 5.67 -1.05
CA VAL A 119 -3.24 6.74 -1.51
C VAL A 119 -2.25 7.09 -0.42
N GLU A 120 -1.00 7.31 -0.83
CA GLU A 120 0.05 7.84 0.03
C GLU A 120 0.98 8.71 -0.83
N SER A 121 1.33 9.90 -0.35
CA SER A 121 2.29 10.82 -0.97
C SER A 121 3.41 11.10 0.01
N MET A 122 4.27 10.10 0.22
CA MET A 122 5.33 10.12 1.23
C MET A 122 6.39 11.23 1.02
N SER A 123 6.52 11.77 -0.20
CA SER A 123 7.36 12.96 -0.46
C SER A 123 6.79 14.26 0.11
N ARG A 124 5.48 14.30 0.36
CA ARG A 124 4.72 15.47 0.82
C ARG A 124 4.24 15.32 2.25
N VAL A 125 3.77 14.12 2.62
CA VAL A 125 3.37 13.73 3.97
C VAL A 125 4.23 12.53 4.39
N PRO A 126 5.41 12.77 5.01
CA PRO A 126 6.31 11.69 5.41
C PRO A 126 5.67 10.68 6.36
N MET A 127 6.14 9.44 6.33
CA MET A 127 5.74 8.41 7.30
C MET A 127 5.96 8.91 8.74
N GLY A 128 4.95 8.74 9.60
CA GLY A 128 4.97 9.20 10.99
C GLY A 128 4.51 10.66 11.19
N SER A 129 4.10 11.37 10.13
CA SER A 129 3.59 12.75 10.26
C SER A 129 2.31 12.86 11.09
N ASP A 130 1.56 11.78 11.22
CA ASP A 130 0.34 11.67 12.02
C ASP A 130 0.62 11.43 13.53
N GLY A 131 1.86 11.10 13.87
CA GLY A 131 2.29 10.79 15.24
C GLY A 131 1.59 9.56 15.80
N GLY A 132 1.49 9.49 17.12
CA GLY A 132 0.63 8.55 17.83
C GLY A 132 1.26 7.94 19.08
N PRO A 133 0.46 7.42 20.02
CA PRO A 133 0.95 6.95 21.32
C PRO A 133 2.02 5.85 21.25
N MET A 134 2.02 5.03 20.19
CA MET A 134 3.04 3.98 19.98
C MET A 134 4.47 4.54 19.95
N VAL A 135 4.63 5.77 19.42
CA VAL A 135 5.93 6.43 19.22
C VAL A 135 6.10 7.62 20.18
N ASP A 136 5.03 8.41 20.37
CA ASP A 136 5.11 9.70 21.07
C ASP A 136 4.84 9.62 22.58
N ASP A 137 4.30 8.49 23.08
CA ASP A 137 4.09 8.25 24.50
C ASP A 137 5.05 7.17 25.04
N PRO A 138 6.08 7.54 25.82
CA PRO A 138 7.09 6.60 26.31
C PRO A 138 6.52 5.46 27.15
N GLU A 139 5.46 5.70 27.93
CA GLU A 139 4.84 4.65 28.75
C GLU A 139 4.17 3.60 27.87
N THR A 140 3.34 4.02 26.90
CA THR A 140 2.74 3.13 25.91
C THR A 140 3.80 2.41 25.09
N SER A 141 4.80 3.13 24.58
CA SER A 141 5.88 2.58 23.75
C SER A 141 6.66 1.47 24.47
N ALA A 142 7.00 1.69 25.74
CA ALA A 142 7.66 0.69 26.57
C ALA A 142 6.75 -0.51 26.89
N ALA A 143 5.47 -0.27 27.18
CA ALA A 143 4.51 -1.32 27.53
C ALA A 143 4.26 -2.30 26.37
N ILE A 144 4.34 -1.82 25.12
CA ILE A 144 4.14 -2.65 23.92
C ILE A 144 5.44 -3.16 23.30
N GLY A 145 6.60 -2.79 23.85
CA GLY A 145 7.91 -3.18 23.31
C GLY A 145 8.15 -2.64 21.89
N PHE A 146 7.79 -1.38 21.64
CA PHE A 146 7.88 -0.80 20.29
C PHE A 146 9.33 -0.83 19.77
N VAL A 147 9.48 -1.34 18.55
CA VAL A 147 10.73 -1.40 17.80
C VAL A 147 10.44 -0.96 16.36
N PRO A 148 11.27 -0.09 15.74
CA PRO A 148 11.11 0.28 14.35
C PRO A 148 11.16 -0.94 13.42
N GLN A 149 10.30 -0.95 12.40
CA GLN A 149 10.15 -2.06 11.46
C GLN A 149 11.47 -2.54 10.81
N GLY A 150 12.44 -1.65 10.61
CA GLY A 150 13.76 -2.02 10.07
C GLY A 150 14.57 -2.93 11.00
N VAL A 151 14.54 -2.66 12.30
CA VAL A 151 15.18 -3.52 13.32
C VAL A 151 14.44 -4.85 13.43
N GLY A 152 13.11 -4.85 13.38
CA GLY A 152 12.33 -6.09 13.32
C GLY A 152 12.68 -6.96 12.10
N ALA A 153 12.91 -6.35 10.93
CA ALA A 153 13.36 -7.06 9.73
C ALA A 153 14.77 -7.67 9.90
N ASP A 154 15.71 -6.91 10.46
CA ASP A 154 17.06 -7.42 10.76
C ASP A 154 17.04 -8.54 11.80
N LEU A 155 16.17 -8.45 12.80
CA LEU A 155 15.95 -9.51 13.80
C LEU A 155 15.44 -10.80 13.15
N ILE A 156 14.46 -10.71 12.22
CA ILE A 156 13.98 -11.88 11.47
C ILE A 156 15.13 -12.52 10.71
N ALA A 157 15.91 -11.73 9.96
CA ALA A 157 17.05 -12.24 9.22
C ALA A 157 18.07 -12.92 10.14
N THR A 158 18.31 -12.36 11.32
CA THR A 158 19.20 -12.93 12.34
C THR A 158 18.70 -14.29 12.85
N ILE A 159 17.42 -14.39 13.22
CA ILE A 159 16.81 -15.62 13.75
C ILE A 159 16.78 -16.73 12.70
N GLU A 160 16.41 -16.39 11.47
CA GLU A 160 16.28 -17.34 10.36
C GLU A 160 17.62 -17.65 9.67
N GLY A 161 18.69 -16.97 10.05
CA GLY A 161 20.03 -17.15 9.48
C GLY A 161 20.18 -16.65 8.04
N TRP A 162 19.39 -15.65 7.64
CA TRP A 162 19.50 -15.02 6.32
C TRP A 162 20.66 -14.05 6.28
N SER A 163 21.63 -14.34 5.44
CA SER A 163 22.79 -13.50 5.23
C SER A 163 22.45 -12.24 4.43
N ARG A 164 23.38 -11.29 4.43
CA ARG A 164 23.32 -10.13 3.54
C ARG A 164 23.20 -10.51 2.07
N GLU A 165 23.86 -11.58 1.65
CA GLU A 165 23.79 -12.07 0.27
C GLU A 165 22.39 -12.62 -0.05
N ASP A 166 21.72 -13.27 0.90
CA ASP A 166 20.36 -13.81 0.69
C ASP A 166 19.34 -12.70 0.45
N VAL A 167 19.34 -11.67 1.31
CA VAL A 167 18.42 -10.54 1.19
C VAL A 167 18.72 -9.67 -0.04
N ASP A 168 19.99 -9.53 -0.43
CA ASP A 168 20.39 -8.84 -1.66
C ASP A 168 20.06 -9.65 -2.92
N SER A 169 20.13 -10.98 -2.86
CA SER A 169 19.71 -11.88 -3.94
C SER A 169 18.23 -11.74 -4.23
N PHE A 170 17.40 -11.71 -3.19
CA PHE A 170 15.96 -11.47 -3.34
C PHE A 170 15.68 -10.08 -3.93
N ALA A 171 16.40 -9.05 -3.47
CA ALA A 171 16.25 -7.69 -3.98
C ALA A 171 16.63 -7.56 -5.47
N ALA A 172 17.75 -8.17 -5.90
CA ALA A 172 18.15 -8.19 -7.30
C ALA A 172 17.13 -8.93 -8.18
N GLU A 173 16.61 -10.06 -7.69
CA GLU A 173 15.56 -10.81 -8.39
C GLU A 173 14.25 -10.02 -8.50
N SER A 174 13.86 -9.28 -7.46
CA SER A 174 12.71 -8.38 -7.48
C SER A 174 12.84 -7.31 -8.57
N GLN A 175 14.01 -6.65 -8.67
CA GLN A 175 14.29 -5.67 -9.72
C GLN A 175 14.26 -6.29 -11.12
N ARG A 176 14.83 -7.50 -11.29
CA ARG A 176 14.81 -8.23 -12.57
C ARG A 176 13.38 -8.55 -13.00
N ARG A 177 12.54 -9.07 -12.10
CA ARG A 177 11.13 -9.39 -12.37
C ARG A 177 10.32 -8.14 -12.72
N ALA A 178 10.50 -7.05 -11.98
CA ALA A 178 9.80 -5.80 -12.22
C ALA A 178 10.19 -5.18 -13.57
N ALA A 179 11.49 -5.20 -13.92
CA ALA A 179 11.98 -4.74 -15.21
C ALA A 179 11.46 -5.61 -16.37
N HIS A 180 11.41 -6.93 -16.19
CA HIS A 180 10.81 -7.83 -17.17
C HIS A 180 9.31 -7.54 -17.36
N ALA A 181 8.53 -7.46 -16.29
CA ALA A 181 7.09 -7.14 -16.37
C ALA A 181 6.80 -5.82 -17.09
N ARG A 182 7.67 -4.81 -16.91
CA ARG A 182 7.61 -3.56 -17.68
C ARG A 182 7.88 -3.77 -19.16
N ARG A 183 8.95 -4.49 -19.52
CA ARG A 183 9.31 -4.73 -20.93
C ARG A 183 8.25 -5.55 -21.68
N GLU A 184 7.62 -6.50 -21.00
CA GLU A 184 6.56 -7.35 -21.58
C GLU A 184 5.17 -6.69 -21.55
N GLY A 185 5.05 -5.44 -21.09
CA GLY A 185 3.78 -4.72 -21.10
C GLY A 185 2.73 -5.23 -20.09
N TYR A 186 3.14 -5.98 -19.05
CA TYR A 186 2.20 -6.55 -18.08
C TYR A 186 1.45 -5.49 -17.27
N PHE A 187 1.96 -4.26 -17.24
CA PHE A 187 1.37 -3.15 -16.52
C PHE A 187 0.54 -2.19 -17.38
N ASP A 188 0.57 -2.34 -18.71
CA ASP A 188 0.06 -1.34 -19.67
C ASP A 188 -1.43 -1.04 -19.50
N ARG A 189 -2.19 -2.02 -19.01
CA ARG A 189 -3.64 -1.86 -18.77
C ARG A 189 -3.99 -1.32 -17.39
N SER A 190 -3.07 -1.33 -16.44
CA SER A 190 -3.38 -1.04 -15.02
C SER A 190 -2.58 0.11 -14.43
N ILE A 191 -1.50 0.58 -15.08
CA ILE A 191 -0.87 1.85 -14.73
C ILE A 191 -1.53 2.96 -15.54
N VAL A 192 -2.06 3.96 -14.84
CA VAL A 192 -2.65 5.16 -15.42
C VAL A 192 -1.64 6.28 -15.31
N PRO A 193 -1.15 6.86 -16.42
CA PRO A 193 -0.25 8.00 -16.38
C PRO A 193 -0.83 9.15 -15.55
N VAL A 194 0.03 9.85 -14.80
CA VAL A 194 -0.34 11.06 -14.09
C VAL A 194 0.05 12.25 -14.96
N GLU A 195 -0.91 13.14 -15.18
CA GLU A 195 -0.77 14.32 -16.03
C GLU A 195 -0.94 15.61 -15.21
N ASP A 196 -0.40 16.71 -15.72
CA ASP A 196 -0.68 18.05 -15.20
C ASP A 196 -2.01 18.59 -15.72
N ALA A 197 -2.40 19.78 -15.26
CA ALA A 197 -3.66 20.41 -15.68
C ALA A 197 -3.70 20.81 -17.18
N ALA A 198 -2.56 20.78 -17.87
CA ALA A 198 -2.47 21.02 -19.31
C ALA A 198 -2.43 19.71 -20.12
N GLY A 199 -2.55 18.55 -19.48
CA GLY A 199 -2.50 17.23 -20.10
C GLY A 199 -1.08 16.75 -20.43
N ASN A 200 -0.04 17.40 -19.89
CA ASN A 200 1.32 16.89 -20.06
C ASN A 200 1.57 15.75 -19.07
N VAL A 201 2.11 14.64 -19.57
CA VAL A 201 2.48 13.50 -18.72
C VAL A 201 3.61 13.89 -17.77
N LEU A 202 3.31 13.87 -16.47
CA LEU A 202 4.29 14.03 -15.39
C LEU A 202 5.01 12.70 -15.12
N LEU A 203 4.26 11.60 -15.08
CA LEU A 203 4.82 10.26 -14.89
C LEU A 203 3.94 9.19 -15.53
N ALA A 204 4.55 8.27 -16.27
CA ALA A 204 3.84 7.12 -16.87
C ALA A 204 4.36 5.75 -16.40
N GLN A 205 5.50 5.69 -15.72
CA GLN A 205 6.13 4.44 -15.30
C GLN A 205 6.72 4.55 -13.89
N ASP A 206 6.77 3.44 -13.15
CA ASP A 206 7.36 3.42 -11.81
C ASP A 206 8.82 3.93 -11.79
N GLU A 207 9.15 4.94 -11.00
CA GLU A 207 10.51 5.52 -10.98
C GLU A 207 11.55 4.67 -10.22
N PHE A 208 11.09 3.68 -9.46
CA PHE A 208 11.91 2.90 -8.53
C PHE A 208 12.42 1.58 -9.09
N ILE A 209 12.02 1.21 -10.32
CA ILE A 209 12.58 0.05 -11.02
C ILE A 209 13.97 0.41 -11.54
N ARG A 210 14.98 -0.29 -11.06
CA ARG A 210 16.41 -0.12 -11.39
C ARG A 210 16.89 -1.34 -12.16
N GLU A 211 16.71 -1.28 -13.47
CA GLU A 211 17.21 -2.32 -14.36
C GLU A 211 18.74 -2.45 -14.27
N GLY A 212 19.25 -3.68 -14.28
CA GLY A 212 20.68 -3.96 -14.11
C GLY A 212 21.16 -3.99 -12.66
N THR A 213 20.27 -3.91 -11.66
CA THR A 213 20.63 -4.17 -10.26
C THR A 213 21.24 -5.57 -10.13
N THR A 214 22.41 -5.67 -9.48
CA THR A 214 23.11 -6.92 -9.19
C THR A 214 23.44 -7.03 -7.71
N ILE A 215 23.68 -8.24 -7.21
CA ILE A 215 24.15 -8.48 -5.84
C ILE A 215 25.40 -7.63 -5.56
N ALA A 216 26.37 -7.58 -6.49
CA ALA A 216 27.59 -6.79 -6.34
C ALA A 216 27.33 -5.28 -6.18
N THR A 217 26.34 -4.74 -6.88
CA THR A 217 25.95 -3.32 -6.70
C THR A 217 25.20 -3.07 -5.40
N LEU A 218 24.45 -4.07 -4.90
CA LEU A 218 23.72 -3.98 -3.63
C LEU A 218 24.64 -4.14 -2.43
N SER A 219 25.62 -5.05 -2.50
CA SER A 219 26.56 -5.32 -1.40
C SER A 219 27.40 -4.10 -1.01
N ALA A 220 27.55 -3.12 -1.91
CA ALA A 220 28.24 -1.86 -1.65
C ALA A 220 27.42 -0.87 -0.79
N LEU A 221 26.12 -1.10 -0.62
CA LEU A 221 25.24 -0.23 0.16
C LEU A 221 25.43 -0.47 1.66
N LYS A 222 25.38 0.62 2.43
CA LYS A 222 25.46 0.59 3.89
C LYS A 222 24.11 0.12 4.47
N PRO A 223 24.11 -0.66 5.56
CA PRO A 223 22.91 -0.94 6.33
C PRO A 223 22.16 0.34 6.71
N SER A 224 20.83 0.32 6.65
CA SER A 224 19.98 1.49 6.90
C SER A 224 19.66 1.71 8.38
N PHE A 225 19.70 0.65 9.19
CA PHE A 225 19.14 0.64 10.54
C PHE A 225 20.20 0.49 11.65
N VAL A 226 21.47 0.72 11.31
CA VAL A 226 22.56 0.79 12.29
C VAL A 226 22.47 2.06 13.14
N GLY A 227 22.93 1.97 14.40
CA GLY A 227 22.90 3.09 15.36
C GLY A 227 21.55 3.24 16.07
N LEU A 228 20.72 2.21 16.03
CA LEU A 228 19.46 2.10 16.76
C LEU A 228 19.59 1.20 18.01
N ASP A 229 20.78 1.20 18.63
CA ASP A 229 21.19 0.27 19.69
C ASP A 229 20.19 0.17 20.86
N ALA A 230 19.46 1.26 21.17
CA ALA A 230 18.42 1.26 22.19
C ALA A 230 17.22 0.37 21.80
N PHE A 231 16.83 0.35 20.53
CA PHE A 231 15.76 -0.51 20.02
C PHE A 231 16.24 -1.94 19.84
N ASP A 232 17.51 -2.16 19.48
CA ASP A 232 18.11 -3.49 19.48
C ASP A 232 18.07 -4.11 20.88
N ALA A 233 18.40 -3.32 21.92
CA ALA A 233 18.33 -3.80 23.31
C ALA A 233 16.91 -4.20 23.73
N ILE A 234 15.89 -3.45 23.29
CA ILE A 234 14.47 -3.81 23.53
C ILE A 234 14.15 -5.14 22.83
N ALA A 235 14.50 -5.26 21.56
CA ALA A 235 14.29 -6.48 20.77
C ALA A 235 15.01 -7.69 21.40
N LEU A 236 16.29 -7.58 21.73
CA LEU A 236 17.08 -8.66 22.35
C LEU A 236 16.57 -9.01 23.75
N GLY A 237 16.03 -8.05 24.50
CA GLY A 237 15.34 -8.31 25.77
C GLY A 237 14.12 -9.21 25.61
N ARG A 238 13.44 -9.16 24.46
CA ARG A 238 12.30 -10.02 24.10
C ARG A 238 12.74 -11.37 23.51
N TYR A 239 13.92 -11.43 22.89
CA TYR A 239 14.48 -12.59 22.21
C TYR A 239 15.85 -12.97 22.83
N PRO A 240 15.88 -13.52 24.06
CA PRO A 240 17.12 -13.72 24.84
C PRO A 240 18.07 -14.79 24.25
N ASP A 241 17.58 -15.64 23.36
CA ASP A 241 18.38 -16.65 22.65
C ASP A 241 19.18 -16.05 21.48
N VAL A 242 18.91 -14.79 21.12
CA VAL A 242 19.63 -14.05 20.08
C VAL A 242 20.69 -13.18 20.76
N SER A 243 21.97 -13.37 20.41
CA SER A 243 23.08 -12.65 21.08
C SER A 243 23.30 -11.23 20.56
N ALA A 244 23.01 -10.99 19.29
CA ALA A 244 23.15 -9.70 18.60
C ALA A 244 22.27 -9.70 17.34
N ILE A 245 21.84 -8.52 16.90
CA ILE A 245 21.10 -8.35 15.64
C ILE A 245 22.09 -8.07 14.52
N GLU A 246 22.01 -8.83 13.43
CA GLU A 246 22.80 -8.60 12.22
C GLU A 246 22.03 -7.66 11.28
N HIS A 247 22.52 -6.42 11.16
CA HIS A 247 21.89 -5.42 10.28
C HIS A 247 22.23 -5.65 8.81
N VAL A 248 21.37 -6.41 8.12
CA VAL A 248 21.53 -6.78 6.71
C VAL A 248 20.68 -5.91 5.78
N HIS A 249 19.67 -5.21 6.30
CA HIS A 249 18.77 -4.41 5.48
C HIS A 249 19.31 -3.02 5.18
N HIS A 250 19.07 -2.57 3.96
CA HIS A 250 19.43 -1.26 3.43
C HIS A 250 18.49 -0.77 2.33
N ALA A 251 18.70 0.46 1.86
CA ALA A 251 17.87 1.10 0.83
C ALA A 251 17.69 0.32 -0.50
N GLY A 252 18.56 -0.65 -0.82
CA GLY A 252 18.43 -1.48 -2.02
C GLY A 252 17.62 -2.78 -1.84
N ASN A 253 17.40 -3.23 -0.61
CA ASN A 253 16.70 -4.48 -0.27
C ASN A 253 15.52 -4.27 0.70
N SER A 254 15.24 -3.01 1.07
CA SER A 254 14.01 -2.56 1.73
C SER A 254 13.05 -1.91 0.70
N SER A 255 11.78 -1.74 1.08
CA SER A 255 10.80 -1.06 0.23
C SER A 255 11.19 0.40 -0.02
N GLY A 256 10.90 0.89 -1.23
CA GLY A 256 11.13 2.28 -1.59
C GLY A 256 10.05 3.20 -0.99
N ILE A 257 10.47 4.37 -0.50
CA ILE A 257 9.57 5.47 -0.17
C ILE A 257 9.09 6.10 -1.47
N VAL A 258 7.77 6.08 -1.71
CA VAL A 258 7.16 6.47 -2.98
C VAL A 258 5.84 7.21 -2.79
N ASP A 259 5.44 7.93 -3.82
CA ASP A 259 4.11 8.52 -3.94
C ASP A 259 3.27 7.69 -4.91
N GLY A 260 1.99 7.50 -4.61
CA GLY A 260 1.05 6.84 -5.53
C GLY A 260 -0.34 6.61 -4.96
N ALA A 261 -1.26 6.21 -5.84
CA ALA A 261 -2.62 5.81 -5.48
C ALA A 261 -3.06 4.56 -6.27
N SER A 262 -4.09 3.88 -5.77
CA SER A 262 -4.74 2.75 -6.45
C SER A 262 -6.23 2.75 -6.21
N LEU A 263 -6.98 2.20 -7.17
CA LEU A 263 -8.43 2.07 -7.11
C LEU A 263 -8.89 0.72 -7.70
N VAL A 264 -9.88 0.11 -7.07
CA VAL A 264 -10.46 -1.18 -7.40
C VAL A 264 -11.98 -1.02 -7.39
N ILE A 265 -12.65 -1.50 -8.43
CA ILE A 265 -14.11 -1.59 -8.45
C ILE A 265 -14.50 -2.93 -7.84
N VAL A 266 -15.23 -2.89 -6.73
CA VAL A 266 -15.72 -4.07 -6.01
C VAL A 266 -17.23 -4.03 -5.97
N GLY A 267 -17.90 -5.13 -6.30
CA GLY A 267 -19.36 -5.14 -6.26
C GLY A 267 -19.99 -6.52 -6.34
N SER A 268 -21.31 -6.57 -6.16
CA SER A 268 -22.11 -7.78 -6.37
C SER A 268 -22.27 -8.07 -7.85
N GLU A 269 -22.60 -9.32 -8.21
CA GLU A 269 -22.94 -9.69 -9.60
C GLU A 269 -24.08 -8.83 -10.16
N LYS A 270 -25.10 -8.55 -9.34
CA LYS A 270 -26.27 -7.74 -9.73
C LYS A 270 -25.88 -6.29 -10.04
N ALA A 271 -25.01 -5.67 -9.23
CA ALA A 271 -24.51 -4.33 -9.53
C ALA A 271 -23.65 -4.30 -10.78
N GLY A 272 -22.74 -5.27 -10.94
CA GLY A 272 -21.94 -5.39 -12.17
C GLY A 272 -22.80 -5.51 -13.42
N ALA A 273 -23.85 -6.34 -13.38
CA ALA A 273 -24.77 -6.50 -14.50
C ALA A 273 -25.53 -5.20 -14.83
N ARG A 274 -25.98 -4.42 -13.83
CA ARG A 274 -26.62 -3.11 -14.06
C ARG A 274 -25.65 -2.11 -14.68
N ALA A 275 -24.42 -2.09 -14.20
CA ALA A 275 -23.36 -1.19 -14.66
C ALA A 275 -22.65 -1.66 -15.95
N GLY A 276 -23.07 -2.79 -16.55
CA GLY A 276 -22.46 -3.35 -17.75
C GLY A 276 -21.03 -3.85 -17.57
N LEU A 277 -20.63 -4.19 -16.33
CA LEU A 277 -19.29 -4.63 -15.98
C LEU A 277 -19.14 -6.15 -16.08
N SER A 278 -17.98 -6.60 -16.57
CA SER A 278 -17.62 -8.02 -16.59
C SER A 278 -16.71 -8.37 -15.42
N PRO A 279 -17.04 -9.38 -14.59
CA PRO A 279 -16.21 -9.74 -13.44
C PRO A 279 -14.83 -10.26 -13.89
N ARG A 280 -13.75 -9.78 -13.25
CA ARG A 280 -12.37 -10.20 -13.52
C ARG A 280 -11.86 -11.23 -12.51
N ALA A 281 -12.33 -11.15 -11.28
CA ALA A 281 -12.02 -12.09 -10.21
C ALA A 281 -13.17 -12.11 -9.17
N ARG A 282 -13.25 -13.20 -8.41
CA ARG A 282 -14.16 -13.33 -7.26
C ARG A 282 -13.34 -13.31 -5.97
N ILE A 283 -13.77 -12.55 -4.97
CA ILE A 283 -13.12 -12.52 -3.65
C ILE A 283 -13.62 -13.74 -2.87
N LEU A 284 -12.72 -14.69 -2.61
CA LEU A 284 -13.08 -15.96 -1.98
C LEU A 284 -13.14 -15.88 -0.46
N ALA A 285 -12.15 -15.20 0.12
CA ALA A 285 -11.99 -15.06 1.56
C ALA A 285 -11.15 -13.83 1.87
N THR A 286 -11.33 -13.29 3.07
CA THR A 286 -10.48 -12.26 3.67
C THR A 286 -10.16 -12.68 5.09
N ALA A 287 -8.90 -12.59 5.51
CA ALA A 287 -8.53 -12.88 6.88
C ALA A 287 -7.61 -11.80 7.45
N VAL A 288 -7.88 -11.40 8.69
CA VAL A 288 -6.99 -10.59 9.51
C VAL A 288 -6.53 -11.44 10.69
N SER A 289 -5.22 -11.40 10.93
CA SER A 289 -4.54 -12.02 12.06
C SER A 289 -3.35 -11.14 12.48
N GLY A 290 -2.63 -11.55 13.51
CA GLY A 290 -1.45 -10.85 14.01
C GLY A 290 -0.39 -11.81 14.53
N ALA A 291 0.76 -11.25 14.89
CA ALA A 291 1.87 -11.95 15.52
C ALA A 291 2.47 -11.08 16.64
N GLU A 292 3.57 -11.53 17.24
CA GLU A 292 4.26 -10.81 18.31
C GLU A 292 4.73 -9.42 17.81
N PRO A 293 4.45 -8.32 18.55
CA PRO A 293 4.59 -6.96 18.02
C PRO A 293 6.04 -6.46 17.94
N THR A 294 6.97 -6.98 18.75
CA THR A 294 8.37 -6.53 18.76
C THR A 294 9.09 -6.93 17.46
N ILE A 295 8.90 -8.17 17.00
CA ILE A 295 9.42 -8.61 15.69
C ILE A 295 8.61 -8.06 14.51
N MET A 296 7.36 -7.67 14.77
CA MET A 296 6.43 -6.90 13.93
C MET A 296 5.98 -7.55 12.61
N LEU A 297 6.92 -8.02 11.79
CA LEU A 297 6.71 -8.32 10.36
C LEU A 297 6.38 -9.79 10.07
N THR A 298 6.06 -10.59 11.09
CA THR A 298 5.70 -12.02 10.97
C THR A 298 4.19 -12.27 10.85
N GLY A 299 3.37 -11.22 10.90
CA GLY A 299 1.91 -11.28 10.73
C GLY A 299 1.39 -11.91 9.42
N PRO A 300 2.10 -11.83 8.27
CA PRO A 300 1.61 -12.44 7.03
C PRO A 300 1.40 -13.96 7.10
N GLY A 301 2.21 -14.70 7.88
CA GLY A 301 2.10 -16.16 7.99
C GLY A 301 0.76 -16.62 8.57
N PRO A 302 0.42 -16.22 9.82
CA PRO A 302 -0.86 -16.57 10.44
C PRO A 302 -2.08 -16.04 9.67
N ALA A 303 -1.99 -14.85 9.06
CA ALA A 303 -3.09 -14.30 8.27
C ALA A 303 -3.36 -15.13 6.99
N SER A 304 -2.30 -15.59 6.33
CA SER A 304 -2.40 -16.42 5.14
C SER A 304 -3.00 -17.80 5.45
N LEU A 305 -2.57 -18.44 6.54
CA LEU A 305 -3.14 -19.73 6.98
C LEU A 305 -4.63 -19.61 7.25
N LYS A 306 -5.04 -18.58 8.00
CA LYS A 306 -6.46 -18.33 8.31
C LYS A 306 -7.31 -18.03 7.06
N ALA A 307 -6.73 -17.48 6.00
CA ALA A 307 -7.44 -17.25 4.73
C ALA A 307 -7.60 -18.53 3.89
N LEU A 308 -6.75 -19.55 4.13
CA LEU A 308 -6.78 -20.83 3.41
C LEU A 308 -7.72 -21.85 4.05
N GLU A 309 -7.93 -21.77 5.37
CA GLU A 309 -8.90 -22.57 6.13
C GLU A 309 -10.36 -22.25 5.78
#